data_AF-A0A9D7DB61-F1
#
_entry.id   AF-A0A9D7DB61-F1
#
_cell.length_a   1.000
_cell.length_b   1.000
_cell.length_c   1.000
_cell.angle_alpha   90.00
_cell.angle_beta   90.00
_cell.angle_gamma   90.00
#
_symmetry.space_group_name_H-M   'P 1'
#
loop_
_entity.id
_entity.type
_entity.pdbx_description
1 polymer ?
#
loop_
_entity_poly.entity_id
_entity_poly.type
_entity_poly.pdbx_seq_one_letter_code
_entity_poly.pdbx_strand_id
1 'polypeptide(L)'
;MKGIVNWFGANPLRPAILSIFAILAIGSLANMLSPPRMDRNWYPYLSHTPQVEITETSFTVSPVSDWSYEFDRETDTTYQPSASYNFDELRRVWFMLEPQPGSQLAAHTLLLFEFSDDRILGLTIEARREQGEEYSAFHGQFNAFELIYIWATARDLLVRSATMLDHEVFVYPVDITEAQSRTLLVHLLERSQSLSHTPRYYNTVMSNCTNELAKAAGFHWAPAYILTGRSDEYLYRRGILP
;
A
#
# COMPACT_ATOMS: atom_id res chain seq x y z
N MET A 1 -35.58 30.75 27.12
CA MET A 1 -34.73 31.72 26.36
C MET A 1 -33.97 32.72 27.24
N LYS A 2 -34.59 33.37 28.25
CA LYS A 2 -33.89 34.37 29.12
C LYS A 2 -32.66 33.81 29.88
N GLY A 3 -32.68 32.55 30.29
CA GLY A 3 -31.56 31.92 31.02
C GLY A 3 -30.30 31.67 30.18
N ILE A 4 -30.47 31.36 28.89
CA ILE A 4 -29.34 31.11 27.97
C ILE A 4 -28.62 32.43 27.70
N VAL A 5 -29.35 33.48 27.31
CA VAL A 5 -28.77 34.80 27.02
C VAL A 5 -28.02 35.38 28.22
N ASN A 6 -28.56 35.25 29.44
CA ASN A 6 -27.88 35.69 30.66
C ASN A 6 -26.61 34.89 30.98
N TRP A 7 -26.59 33.59 30.66
CA TRP A 7 -25.41 32.74 30.84
C TRP A 7 -24.26 33.10 29.88
N PHE A 8 -24.58 33.40 28.62
CA PHE A 8 -23.62 33.90 27.62
C PHE A 8 -23.01 35.25 28.06
N GLY A 9 -23.81 36.14 28.65
CA GLY A 9 -23.33 37.41 29.21
C GLY A 9 -22.42 37.24 30.44
N ALA A 10 -22.65 36.23 31.27
CA ALA A 10 -21.86 35.96 32.48
C ALA A 10 -20.56 35.18 32.24
N ASN A 11 -20.43 34.49 31.10
CA ASN A 11 -19.26 33.65 30.77
C ASN A 11 -18.81 33.83 29.31
N PRO A 12 -18.51 35.05 28.83
CA PRO A 12 -18.36 35.34 27.39
C PRO A 12 -17.26 34.53 26.69
N LEU A 13 -16.21 34.11 27.41
CA LEU A 13 -15.10 33.33 26.86
C LEU A 13 -15.44 31.85 26.66
N ARG A 14 -16.32 31.26 27.48
CA ARG A 14 -16.66 29.83 27.40
C ARG A 14 -17.38 29.43 26.11
N PRO A 15 -18.42 30.14 25.62
CA PRO A 15 -19.04 29.81 24.35
C PRO A 15 -18.12 30.12 23.17
N ALA A 16 -17.29 31.17 23.23
CA ALA A 16 -16.31 31.45 22.18
C ALA A 16 -15.28 30.32 22.05
N ILE A 17 -14.74 29.83 23.18
CA ILE A 17 -13.84 28.69 23.22
C ILE A 17 -14.54 27.43 22.70
N LEU A 18 -15.77 27.13 23.14
CA LEU A 18 -16.55 25.99 22.65
C LEU A 18 -16.82 26.08 21.13
N SER A 19 -17.12 27.27 20.61
CA SER A 19 -17.30 27.49 19.17
C SER A 19 -15.99 27.28 18.40
N ILE A 20 -14.86 27.76 18.91
CA ILE A 20 -13.54 27.51 18.29
C ILE A 20 -13.25 26.01 18.27
N PHE A 21 -13.44 25.30 19.39
CA PHE A 21 -13.28 23.85 19.45
C PHE A 21 -14.22 23.13 18.49
N ALA A 22 -15.49 23.53 18.41
CA ALA A 22 -16.45 22.94 17.49
C ALA A 22 -16.05 23.18 16.02
N ILE A 23 -15.61 24.39 15.66
CA ILE A 23 -15.14 24.72 14.30
C ILE A 23 -13.90 23.90 13.95
N LEU A 24 -12.93 23.78 14.86
CA LEU A 24 -11.73 22.98 14.65
C LEU A 24 -12.07 21.48 14.52
N ALA A 25 -12.96 20.97 15.37
CA ALA A 25 -13.41 19.57 15.31
C ALA A 25 -14.18 19.28 14.02
N ILE A 26 -15.09 20.16 13.62
CA ILE A 26 -15.85 20.02 12.36
C ILE A 26 -14.92 20.13 11.16
N GLY A 27 -13.98 21.08 11.15
CA GLY A 27 -13.00 21.23 10.07
C GLY A 27 -12.07 20.01 9.95
N SER A 28 -11.59 19.50 11.07
CA SER A 28 -10.78 18.27 11.11
C SER A 28 -11.58 17.05 10.62
N LEU A 29 -12.83 16.91 11.08
CA LEU A 29 -13.70 15.81 10.66
C LEU A 29 -14.06 15.90 9.17
N ALA A 30 -14.34 17.11 8.66
CA ALA A 30 -14.63 17.33 7.25
C ALA A 30 -13.44 16.95 6.36
N ASN A 31 -12.21 17.29 6.78
CA ASN A 31 -11.01 16.86 6.06
C ASN A 31 -10.90 15.32 6.03
N MET A 32 -11.11 14.66 7.17
CA MET A 32 -11.06 13.19 7.29
C MET A 32 -12.14 12.44 6.51
N LEU A 33 -13.28 13.10 6.23
CA LEU A 33 -14.41 12.58 5.47
C LEU A 33 -14.39 12.97 3.99
N SER A 34 -13.37 13.71 3.54
CA SER A 34 -13.22 14.04 2.12
C SER A 34 -13.08 12.77 1.30
N PRO A 35 -13.57 12.72 0.05
CA PRO A 35 -13.33 11.56 -0.81
C PRO A 35 -11.87 11.48 -1.24
N PRO A 36 -11.32 10.27 -1.41
CA PRO A 36 -9.95 10.09 -1.89
C PRO A 36 -9.81 10.63 -3.31
N ARG A 37 -8.63 11.18 -3.62
CA ARG A 37 -8.37 11.88 -4.87
C ARG A 37 -7.39 11.11 -5.75
N MET A 38 -7.50 11.32 -7.05
CA MET A 38 -6.58 10.75 -8.05
C MET A 38 -5.67 11.82 -8.68
N ASP A 39 -6.04 13.09 -8.51
CA ASP A 39 -5.53 14.26 -9.21
C ASP A 39 -4.67 15.16 -8.30
N ARG A 40 -3.76 14.57 -7.54
CA ARG A 40 -2.81 15.32 -6.71
C ARG A 40 -1.42 15.38 -7.33
N ASN A 41 -0.58 16.25 -6.79
CA ASN A 41 0.83 16.32 -7.16
C ASN A 41 1.60 15.19 -6.45
N TRP A 42 1.47 13.97 -6.94
CA TRP A 42 2.07 12.79 -6.34
C TRP A 42 3.60 12.81 -6.38
N TYR A 43 4.25 12.19 -5.39
CA TYR A 43 5.67 11.85 -5.51
C TYR A 43 5.89 11.03 -6.80
N PRO A 44 6.95 11.29 -7.60
CA PRO A 44 7.03 10.76 -8.96
C PRO A 44 6.91 9.24 -9.10
N TYR A 45 7.40 8.45 -8.13
CA TYR A 45 7.24 6.98 -8.13
C TYR A 45 5.77 6.53 -7.96
N LEU A 46 4.94 7.37 -7.34
CA LEU A 46 3.54 7.10 -6.99
C LEU A 46 2.57 7.81 -7.96
N SER A 47 3.10 8.42 -9.02
CA SER A 47 2.32 9.28 -9.91
C SER A 47 1.51 8.51 -10.95
N HIS A 48 1.92 7.28 -11.29
CA HIS A 48 1.26 6.47 -12.31
C HIS A 48 0.33 5.45 -11.65
N THR A 49 -0.97 5.60 -11.84
CA THR A 49 -1.94 4.57 -11.46
C THR A 49 -1.94 3.46 -12.52
N PRO A 50 -1.62 2.20 -12.18
CA PRO A 50 -1.63 1.12 -13.16
C PRO A 50 -3.04 0.85 -13.69
N GLN A 51 -3.11 0.56 -14.99
CA GLN A 51 -4.24 -0.06 -15.66
C GLN A 51 -3.97 -1.55 -15.78
N VAL A 52 -5.03 -2.33 -15.58
CA VAL A 52 -4.96 -3.79 -15.64
C VAL A 52 -6.07 -4.29 -16.55
N GLU A 53 -5.68 -5.08 -17.54
CA GLU A 53 -6.59 -5.79 -18.45
C GLU A 53 -6.49 -7.28 -18.15
N ILE A 54 -7.62 -7.92 -17.89
CA ILE A 54 -7.69 -9.33 -17.50
C ILE A 54 -8.57 -10.06 -18.51
N THR A 55 -8.10 -11.20 -19.00
CA THR A 55 -8.86 -12.16 -19.80
C THR A 55 -8.94 -13.49 -19.05
N GLU A 56 -9.55 -14.52 -19.66
CA GLU A 56 -9.64 -15.84 -19.01
C GLU A 56 -8.26 -16.51 -18.82
N THR A 57 -7.33 -16.28 -19.74
CA THR A 57 -6.04 -16.98 -19.79
C THR A 57 -4.83 -16.09 -19.52
N SER A 58 -4.98 -14.77 -19.65
CA SER A 58 -3.87 -13.82 -19.56
C SER A 58 -4.26 -12.50 -18.93
N PHE A 59 -3.26 -11.70 -18.60
CA PHE A 59 -3.44 -10.32 -18.16
C PHE A 59 -2.33 -9.42 -18.68
N THR A 60 -2.61 -8.11 -18.70
CA THR A 60 -1.64 -7.05 -19.02
C THR A 60 -1.71 -5.97 -17.95
N VAL A 61 -0.54 -5.49 -17.51
CA VAL A 61 -0.42 -4.34 -16.61
C VAL A 61 0.32 -3.21 -17.32
N SER A 62 -0.15 -1.97 -17.16
CA SER A 62 0.48 -0.78 -17.73
C SER A 62 0.31 0.47 -16.85
N PRO A 63 1.36 1.26 -16.59
CA PRO A 63 2.77 0.93 -16.82
C PRO A 63 3.32 -0.06 -15.78
N VAL A 64 4.52 -0.58 -16.04
CA VAL A 64 5.30 -1.35 -15.05
C VAL A 64 6.56 -0.56 -14.71
N SER A 65 6.76 -0.25 -13.43
CA SER A 65 7.94 0.49 -12.97
C SER A 65 9.22 -0.31 -13.20
N ASP A 66 10.27 0.35 -13.71
CA ASP A 66 11.59 -0.26 -13.89
C ASP A 66 12.71 0.73 -13.53
N TRP A 67 12.53 1.45 -12.43
CA TRP A 67 13.46 2.48 -11.96
C TRP A 67 14.79 1.87 -11.54
N SER A 68 15.85 2.69 -11.64
CA SER A 68 17.20 2.33 -11.24
C SER A 68 17.71 3.28 -10.16
N TYR A 69 18.58 2.76 -9.30
CA TYR A 69 19.01 3.45 -8.11
C TYR A 69 20.50 3.24 -7.83
N GLU A 70 21.10 4.24 -7.20
CA GLU A 70 22.35 4.12 -6.45
C GLU A 70 22.04 4.34 -4.95
N PHE A 71 23.04 4.22 -4.09
CA PHE A 71 22.88 4.58 -2.68
C PHE A 71 22.35 6.03 -2.58
N ASP A 72 21.30 6.23 -1.77
CA ASP A 72 20.61 7.50 -1.51
C ASP A 72 19.87 8.21 -2.65
N ARG A 73 19.90 7.69 -3.90
CA ARG A 73 19.30 8.40 -5.03
C ARG A 73 18.77 7.52 -6.15
N GLU A 74 17.78 8.03 -6.86
CA GLU A 74 17.32 7.50 -8.14
C GLU A 74 18.29 7.91 -9.27
N THR A 75 18.58 6.99 -10.19
CA THR A 75 19.43 7.24 -11.37
C THR A 75 18.68 7.17 -12.69
N ASP A 76 17.56 6.44 -12.72
CA ASP A 76 16.64 6.38 -13.84
C ASP A 76 15.21 6.17 -13.34
N THR A 77 14.25 6.85 -13.94
CA THR A 77 12.83 6.82 -13.57
C THR A 77 11.96 6.23 -14.67
N THR A 78 12.50 5.26 -15.40
CA THR A 78 11.85 4.66 -16.57
C THR A 78 10.74 3.68 -16.18
N TYR A 79 9.70 3.64 -17.03
CA TYR A 79 8.62 2.66 -16.95
C TYR A 79 8.60 1.82 -18.23
N GLN A 80 8.36 0.52 -18.10
CA GLN A 80 7.94 -0.29 -19.23
C GLN A 80 6.50 0.10 -19.62
N PRO A 81 6.18 0.30 -20.91
CA PRO A 81 4.85 0.70 -21.33
C PRO A 81 3.75 -0.27 -20.88
N SER A 82 4.04 -1.57 -20.96
CA SER A 82 3.18 -2.63 -20.46
C SER A 82 3.97 -3.93 -20.25
N ALA A 83 3.40 -4.85 -19.47
CA ALA A 83 3.86 -6.22 -19.39
C ALA A 83 2.67 -7.19 -19.42
N SER A 84 2.74 -8.21 -20.27
CA SER A 84 1.69 -9.22 -20.45
C SER A 84 2.18 -10.61 -20.06
N TYR A 85 1.30 -11.39 -19.43
CA TYR A 85 1.60 -12.72 -18.89
C TYR A 85 0.40 -13.65 -19.05
N ASN A 86 0.66 -14.95 -19.19
CA ASN A 86 -0.37 -15.99 -19.11
C ASN A 86 -0.45 -16.53 -17.68
N PHE A 87 -1.67 -16.82 -17.20
CA PHE A 87 -1.84 -17.38 -15.85
C PHE A 87 -1.23 -18.77 -15.70
N ASP A 88 -1.25 -19.57 -16.78
CA ASP A 88 -0.70 -20.93 -16.79
C ASP A 88 0.84 -20.95 -16.82
N GLU A 89 1.48 -19.78 -16.98
CA GLU A 89 2.94 -19.64 -16.88
C GLU A 89 3.41 -19.31 -15.47
N LEU A 90 2.50 -19.03 -14.51
CA LEU A 90 2.85 -18.72 -13.12
C LEU A 90 3.49 -19.93 -12.44
N ARG A 91 4.73 -19.77 -11.98
CA ARG A 91 5.54 -20.84 -11.35
C ARG A 91 5.61 -20.72 -9.85
N ARG A 92 5.84 -19.50 -9.35
CA ARG A 92 6.08 -19.27 -7.93
C ARG A 92 5.62 -17.91 -7.47
N VAL A 93 5.24 -17.84 -6.20
CA VAL A 93 5.04 -16.59 -5.48
C VAL A 93 6.13 -16.47 -4.42
N TRP A 94 6.73 -15.29 -4.32
CA TRP A 94 7.71 -14.95 -3.32
C TRP A 94 7.16 -13.84 -2.43
N PHE A 95 7.28 -14.03 -1.12
CA PHE A 95 6.95 -13.02 -0.14
C PHE A 95 8.22 -12.27 0.24
N MET A 96 8.21 -10.95 0.03
CA MET A 96 9.31 -10.08 0.40
C MET A 96 8.93 -9.27 1.64
N LEU A 97 9.83 -9.26 2.62
CA LEU A 97 9.72 -8.50 3.85
C LEU A 97 10.92 -7.55 3.94
N GLU A 98 10.62 -6.27 4.12
CA GLU A 98 11.60 -5.19 4.32
C GLU A 98 11.31 -4.57 5.69
N PRO A 99 12.01 -5.00 6.76
CA PRO A 99 11.81 -4.44 8.10
C PRO A 99 12.13 -2.95 8.15
N GLN A 100 11.35 -2.22 8.96
CA GLN A 100 11.66 -0.82 9.23
C GLN A 100 12.97 -0.74 10.05
N PRO A 101 13.99 0.02 9.61
CA PRO A 101 15.20 0.20 10.40
C PRO A 101 14.89 0.67 11.82
N GLY A 102 15.46 -0.02 12.81
CA GLY A 102 15.29 0.30 14.23
C GLY A 102 13.96 -0.15 14.85
N SER A 103 13.09 -0.88 14.13
CA SER A 103 11.82 -1.40 14.68
C SER A 103 11.52 -2.81 14.17
N GLN A 104 11.23 -3.74 15.08
CA GLN A 104 10.74 -5.08 14.74
C GLN A 104 9.21 -5.15 14.58
N LEU A 105 8.51 -4.04 14.82
CA LEU A 105 7.04 -4.02 14.82
C LEU A 105 6.45 -3.73 13.45
N ALA A 106 7.21 -3.06 12.58
CA ALA A 106 6.76 -2.64 11.27
C ALA A 106 7.75 -3.13 10.21
N ALA A 107 7.19 -3.56 9.09
CA ALA A 107 7.90 -3.90 7.88
C ALA A 107 7.02 -3.55 6.68
N HIS A 108 7.67 -3.30 5.55
CA HIS A 108 7.01 -3.27 4.26
C HIS A 108 6.96 -4.68 3.68
N THR A 109 5.80 -5.08 3.18
CA THR A 109 5.57 -6.42 2.63
C THR A 109 5.18 -6.34 1.17
N LEU A 110 5.86 -7.09 0.32
CA LEU A 110 5.68 -7.10 -1.12
C LEU A 110 5.53 -8.55 -1.60
N LEU A 111 5.01 -8.72 -2.82
CA LEU A 111 4.99 -10.01 -3.51
C LEU A 111 5.74 -9.94 -4.83
N LEU A 112 6.44 -11.03 -5.16
CA LEU A 112 6.98 -11.25 -6.50
C LEU A 112 6.32 -12.49 -7.10
N PHE A 113 5.87 -12.38 -8.34
CA PHE A 113 5.27 -13.45 -9.12
C PHE A 113 6.24 -13.88 -10.21
N GLU A 114 6.73 -15.11 -10.12
CA GLU A 114 7.64 -15.71 -11.07
C GLU A 114 6.85 -16.49 -12.13
N PHE A 115 7.15 -16.21 -13.39
CA PHE A 115 6.59 -16.86 -14.56
C PHE A 115 7.68 -17.66 -15.29
N SER A 116 7.29 -18.41 -16.31
CA SER A 116 8.24 -19.09 -17.21
C SER A 116 9.27 -18.11 -17.79
N ASP A 117 10.43 -18.65 -18.19
CA ASP A 117 11.57 -17.88 -18.74
C ASP A 117 12.16 -16.84 -17.77
N ASP A 118 12.17 -17.16 -16.47
CA ASP A 118 12.73 -16.34 -15.39
C ASP A 118 12.15 -14.91 -15.32
N ARG A 119 10.93 -14.72 -15.83
CA ARG A 119 10.25 -13.42 -15.79
C ARG A 119 9.58 -13.23 -14.43
N ILE A 120 9.90 -12.13 -13.76
CA ILE A 120 9.33 -11.82 -12.44
C ILE A 120 8.62 -10.47 -12.48
N LEU A 121 7.35 -10.48 -12.07
CA LEU A 121 6.54 -9.28 -11.86
C LEU A 121 6.35 -9.04 -10.37
N GLY A 122 6.79 -7.89 -9.87
CA GLY A 122 6.65 -7.48 -8.49
C GLY A 122 5.42 -6.62 -8.26
N LEU A 123 4.87 -6.70 -7.05
CA LEU A 123 3.79 -5.86 -6.56
C LEU A 123 4.18 -5.25 -5.21
N THR A 124 4.09 -3.93 -5.12
CA THR A 124 4.09 -3.20 -3.85
C THR A 124 2.77 -2.44 -3.66
N ILE A 125 2.34 -2.33 -2.40
CA ILE A 125 1.13 -1.61 -2.01
C ILE A 125 1.55 -0.45 -1.11
N GLU A 126 1.33 0.77 -1.59
CA GLU A 126 1.93 1.97 -1.03
C GLU A 126 0.89 2.94 -0.48
N ALA A 127 1.31 3.70 0.52
CA ALA A 127 0.69 4.97 0.83
C ALA A 127 1.10 5.98 -0.27
N ARG A 128 0.13 6.40 -1.07
CA ARG A 128 0.29 7.34 -2.18
C ARG A 128 0.48 8.75 -1.65
N ARG A 129 1.74 9.16 -1.52
CA ARG A 129 2.17 10.44 -0.98
C ARG A 129 2.22 11.54 -2.02
N GLU A 130 1.91 12.76 -1.61
CA GLU A 130 2.16 13.97 -2.41
C GLU A 130 3.66 14.34 -2.42
N GLN A 131 4.07 15.16 -3.39
CA GLN A 131 5.43 15.65 -3.47
C GLN A 131 5.77 16.49 -2.23
N GLY A 132 6.87 16.14 -1.56
CA GLY A 132 7.29 16.78 -0.30
C GLY A 132 6.54 16.27 0.93
N GLU A 133 5.70 15.25 0.78
CA GLU A 133 5.02 14.60 1.90
C GLU A 133 5.81 13.38 2.41
N GLU A 134 6.07 13.38 3.71
CA GLU A 134 6.70 12.26 4.41
C GLU A 134 5.67 11.24 4.88
N TYR A 135 6.03 9.96 4.83
CA TYR A 135 5.16 8.92 5.37
C TYR A 135 5.02 9.02 6.89
N SER A 136 3.79 8.85 7.39
CA SER A 136 3.50 8.79 8.82
C SER A 136 2.44 7.74 9.10
N ALA A 137 2.81 6.68 9.80
CA ALA A 137 1.90 5.64 10.26
C ALA A 137 0.76 6.19 11.15
N PHE A 138 0.99 7.30 11.86
CA PHE A 138 -0.05 7.96 12.65
C PHE A 138 -1.05 8.70 11.74
N HIS A 139 -0.56 9.51 10.79
CA HIS A 139 -1.44 10.22 9.86
C HIS A 139 -2.19 9.26 8.93
N GLY A 140 -1.56 8.14 8.55
CA GLY A 140 -2.21 7.09 7.76
C GLY A 140 -3.42 6.46 8.43
N GLN A 141 -3.55 6.51 9.77
CA GLN A 141 -4.77 6.05 10.46
C GLN A 141 -5.98 6.96 10.22
N PHE A 142 -5.74 8.22 9.84
CA PHE A 142 -6.74 9.25 9.61
C PHE A 142 -6.90 9.59 8.12
N ASN A 143 -6.64 8.62 7.23
CA ASN A 143 -6.84 8.76 5.78
C ASN A 143 -6.03 9.89 5.15
N ALA A 144 -4.81 10.14 5.65
CA ALA A 144 -3.94 11.17 5.10
C ALA A 144 -3.41 10.84 3.69
N PHE A 145 -3.31 9.54 3.35
CA PHE A 145 -2.74 9.09 2.08
C PHE A 145 -3.75 8.26 1.30
N GLU A 146 -3.78 8.42 -0.02
CA GLU A 146 -4.48 7.51 -0.90
C GLU A 146 -3.73 6.17 -1.02
N LEU A 147 -4.42 5.10 -1.41
CA LEU A 147 -3.87 3.76 -1.59
C LEU A 147 -3.49 3.57 -3.06
N ILE A 148 -2.28 3.07 -3.32
CA ILE A 148 -1.87 2.69 -4.67
C ILE A 148 -1.21 1.31 -4.67
N TYR A 149 -1.48 0.55 -5.72
CA TYR A 149 -0.79 -0.70 -6.03
C TYR A 149 0.16 -0.39 -7.18
N ILE A 150 1.45 -0.67 -7.01
CA ILE A 150 2.48 -0.45 -8.02
C ILE A 150 3.02 -1.80 -8.46
N TRP A 151 2.90 -2.04 -9.76
CA TRP A 151 3.51 -3.17 -10.42
C TRP A 151 4.87 -2.74 -10.97
N ALA A 152 5.90 -3.52 -10.66
CA ALA A 152 7.29 -3.16 -10.96
C ALA A 152 8.10 -4.40 -11.34
N THR A 153 9.27 -4.20 -11.94
CA THR A 153 10.23 -5.28 -12.08
C THR A 153 10.78 -5.69 -10.72
N ALA A 154 11.20 -6.95 -10.59
CA ALA A 154 11.87 -7.40 -9.36
C ALA A 154 13.15 -6.58 -9.07
N ARG A 155 13.85 -6.14 -10.13
CA ARG A 155 15.03 -5.28 -10.01
C ARG A 155 14.71 -3.96 -9.33
N ASP A 156 13.67 -3.27 -9.78
CA ASP A 156 13.25 -1.99 -9.19
C ASP A 156 13.02 -2.15 -7.67
N LEU A 157 12.16 -3.09 -7.27
CA LEU A 157 11.79 -3.28 -5.86
C LEU A 157 12.98 -3.69 -4.98
N LEU A 158 13.79 -4.66 -5.44
CA LEU A 158 14.92 -5.16 -4.66
C LEU A 158 16.05 -4.14 -4.56
N VAL A 159 16.43 -3.48 -5.66
CA VAL A 159 17.52 -2.49 -5.65
C VAL A 159 17.10 -1.24 -4.87
N ARG A 160 15.83 -0.82 -4.96
CA ARG A 160 15.31 0.27 -4.12
C ARG A 160 15.50 -0.05 -2.65
N SER A 161 15.08 -1.24 -2.22
CA SER A 161 15.12 -1.63 -0.81
C SER A 161 16.55 -1.87 -0.31
N ALA A 162 17.31 -2.72 -1.01
CA ALA A 162 18.63 -3.17 -0.57
C ALA A 162 19.76 -2.17 -0.85
N THR A 163 19.66 -1.35 -1.91
CA THR A 163 20.75 -0.45 -2.33
C THR A 163 20.43 1.01 -2.04
N MET A 164 19.28 1.51 -2.51
CA MET A 164 18.94 2.93 -2.34
C MET A 164 18.70 3.28 -0.88
N LEU A 165 17.89 2.45 -0.21
CA LEU A 165 17.49 2.64 1.18
C LEU A 165 18.44 1.98 2.19
N ASP A 166 19.32 1.07 1.73
CA ASP A 166 20.20 0.27 2.59
C ASP A 166 19.43 -0.47 3.71
N HIS A 167 18.27 -1.03 3.33
CA HIS A 167 17.42 -1.81 4.23
C HIS A 167 17.73 -3.31 4.13
N GLU A 168 17.51 -4.03 5.24
CA GLU A 168 17.47 -5.48 5.22
C GLU A 168 16.27 -5.97 4.40
N VAL A 169 16.49 -7.00 3.58
CA VAL A 169 15.45 -7.59 2.74
C VAL A 169 15.47 -9.10 2.92
N PHE A 170 14.30 -9.66 3.22
CA PHE A 170 14.08 -11.10 3.30
C PHE A 170 13.12 -11.52 2.18
N VAL A 171 13.47 -12.55 1.43
CA VAL A 171 12.66 -13.08 0.33
C VAL A 171 12.40 -14.56 0.58
N TYR A 172 11.14 -14.92 0.78
CA TYR A 172 10.72 -16.26 1.14
C TYR A 172 9.88 -16.87 0.01
N PRO A 173 10.13 -18.13 -0.40
CA PRO A 173 9.18 -18.82 -1.28
C PRO A 173 7.89 -19.07 -0.50
N VAL A 174 6.75 -18.83 -1.16
CA VAL A 174 5.44 -19.11 -0.57
C VAL A 174 5.04 -20.55 -0.87
N ASP A 175 4.74 -21.33 0.16
CA ASP A 175 4.30 -22.72 0.08
C ASP A 175 2.77 -22.81 -0.02
N ILE A 176 2.26 -22.56 -1.23
CA ILE A 176 0.83 -22.66 -1.56
C ILE A 176 0.64 -23.40 -2.89
N THR A 177 -0.55 -23.96 -3.11
CA THR A 177 -0.86 -24.66 -4.35
C THR A 177 -0.89 -23.70 -5.56
N GLU A 178 -0.70 -24.24 -6.77
CA GLU A 178 -0.79 -23.48 -8.02
C GLU A 178 -2.14 -22.75 -8.16
N ALA A 179 -3.24 -23.43 -7.80
CA ALA A 179 -4.57 -22.82 -7.80
C ALA A 179 -4.66 -21.61 -6.85
N GLN A 180 -4.10 -21.71 -5.64
CA GLN A 180 -4.06 -20.60 -4.69
C GLN A 180 -3.18 -19.45 -5.20
N SER A 181 -2.04 -19.75 -5.81
CA SER A 181 -1.17 -18.74 -6.43
C SER A 181 -1.90 -17.96 -7.52
N ARG A 182 -2.62 -18.66 -8.40
CA ARG A 182 -3.44 -18.04 -9.45
C ARG A 182 -4.56 -17.19 -8.86
N THR A 183 -5.30 -17.70 -7.87
CA THR A 183 -6.37 -16.95 -7.19
C THR A 183 -5.84 -15.68 -6.53
N LEU A 184 -4.71 -15.77 -5.82
CA LEU A 184 -4.07 -14.61 -5.18
C LEU A 184 -3.71 -13.53 -6.21
N LEU A 185 -3.06 -13.93 -7.31
CA LEU A 185 -2.68 -13.02 -8.38
C LEU A 185 -3.91 -12.35 -9.01
N VAL A 186 -4.94 -13.12 -9.36
CA VAL A 186 -6.19 -12.59 -9.94
C VAL A 186 -6.83 -11.57 -9.00
N HIS A 187 -6.96 -11.87 -7.70
CA HIS A 187 -7.53 -10.93 -6.75
C HIS A 187 -6.71 -9.63 -6.65
N LEU A 188 -5.38 -9.69 -6.71
CA LEU A 188 -4.54 -8.49 -6.67
C LEU A 188 -4.64 -7.66 -7.96
N LEU A 189 -4.78 -8.32 -9.11
CA LEU A 189 -5.03 -7.67 -10.39
C LEU A 189 -6.40 -6.97 -10.42
N GLU A 190 -7.46 -7.65 -9.97
CA GLU A 190 -8.80 -7.07 -9.85
C GLU A 190 -8.85 -5.89 -8.89
N ARG A 191 -8.12 -5.97 -7.76
CA ARG A 191 -8.00 -4.85 -6.81
C ARG A 191 -7.25 -3.68 -7.42
N SER A 192 -6.18 -3.95 -8.17
CA SER A 192 -5.45 -2.90 -8.91
C SER A 192 -6.35 -2.22 -9.94
N GLN A 193 -7.11 -3.00 -10.72
CA GLN A 193 -8.10 -2.49 -11.68
C GLN A 193 -9.19 -1.66 -10.99
N SER A 194 -9.72 -2.13 -9.86
CA SER A 194 -10.75 -1.41 -9.11
C SER A 194 -10.24 -0.05 -8.62
N LEU A 195 -8.99 0.02 -8.13
CA LEU A 195 -8.39 1.27 -7.64
C LEU A 195 -8.18 2.32 -8.75
N SER A 196 -8.08 1.92 -10.02
CA SER A 196 -7.96 2.87 -11.13
C SER A 196 -9.24 3.66 -11.38
N HIS A 197 -10.39 3.12 -10.98
CA HIS A 197 -11.71 3.73 -11.14
C HIS A 197 -12.31 4.21 -9.81
N THR A 198 -12.00 3.53 -8.71
CA THR A 198 -12.55 3.79 -7.38
C THR A 198 -11.39 4.00 -6.41
N PRO A 199 -10.87 5.24 -6.28
CA PRO A 199 -9.80 5.54 -5.33
C PRO A 199 -10.21 5.19 -3.91
N ARG A 200 -9.23 4.76 -3.12
CA ARG A 200 -9.39 4.45 -1.69
C ARG A 200 -8.28 5.10 -0.89
N TYR A 201 -8.55 5.34 0.39
CA TYR A 201 -7.50 5.73 1.32
C TYR A 201 -6.66 4.53 1.74
N TYR A 202 -5.35 4.78 1.86
CA TYR A 202 -4.46 3.95 2.64
C TYR A 202 -4.82 4.14 4.11
N ASN A 203 -4.87 3.04 4.84
CA ASN A 203 -5.11 3.09 6.27
C ASN A 203 -4.14 2.15 6.98
N THR A 204 -3.31 2.69 7.87
CA THR A 204 -2.26 1.91 8.54
C THR A 204 -2.81 0.71 9.32
N VAL A 205 -4.07 0.74 9.77
CA VAL A 205 -4.70 -0.36 10.53
C VAL A 205 -5.46 -1.31 9.62
N MET A 206 -6.16 -0.78 8.61
CA MET A 206 -7.15 -1.54 7.83
C MET A 206 -6.75 -1.79 6.38
N SER A 207 -5.94 -0.93 5.76
CA SER A 207 -5.61 -0.95 4.32
C SER A 207 -4.13 -0.57 4.12
N ASN A 208 -3.24 -1.33 4.74
CA ASN A 208 -1.79 -1.27 4.53
C ASN A 208 -1.33 -2.42 3.61
N CYS A 209 -0.04 -2.49 3.30
CA CYS A 209 0.51 -3.53 2.43
C CYS A 209 0.15 -4.95 2.90
N THR A 210 0.43 -5.30 4.15
CA THR A 210 0.16 -6.65 4.69
C THR A 210 -1.34 -6.98 4.75
N ASN A 211 -2.18 -6.04 5.17
CA ASN A 211 -3.64 -6.20 5.21
C ASN A 211 -4.22 -6.46 3.82
N GLU A 212 -3.80 -5.67 2.83
CA GLU A 212 -4.31 -5.79 1.48
C GLU A 212 -3.88 -7.10 0.82
N LEU A 213 -2.63 -7.54 1.05
CA LEU A 213 -2.16 -8.87 0.64
C LEU A 213 -2.95 -10.00 1.35
N ALA A 214 -3.14 -9.90 2.67
CA ALA A 214 -3.88 -10.90 3.43
C ALA A 214 -5.35 -11.02 2.97
N LYS A 215 -6.01 -9.89 2.67
CA LYS A 215 -7.37 -9.88 2.11
C LYS A 215 -7.42 -10.55 0.73
N ALA A 216 -6.44 -10.28 -0.13
CA ALA A 216 -6.36 -10.92 -1.44
C ALA A 216 -6.12 -12.44 -1.33
N ALA A 217 -5.34 -12.87 -0.34
CA ALA A 217 -5.12 -14.28 -0.01
C ALA A 217 -6.31 -14.96 0.68
N GLY A 218 -7.37 -14.22 1.02
CA GLY A 218 -8.56 -14.75 1.69
C GLY A 218 -8.38 -15.03 3.18
N PHE A 219 -7.38 -14.44 3.84
CA PHE A 219 -7.20 -14.62 5.27
C PHE A 219 -8.18 -13.79 6.10
N HIS A 220 -8.63 -14.37 7.22
CA HIS A 220 -9.29 -13.62 8.27
C HIS A 220 -8.33 -12.65 8.93
N TRP A 221 -8.87 -11.51 9.40
CA TRP A 221 -8.07 -10.48 10.05
C TRP A 221 -7.27 -11.03 11.24
N ALA A 222 -6.02 -10.60 11.36
CA ALA A 222 -5.14 -10.94 12.46
C ALA A 222 -4.29 -9.74 12.90
N PRO A 223 -3.87 -9.66 14.18
CA PRO A 223 -3.02 -8.56 14.67
C PRO A 223 -1.69 -8.40 13.92
N ALA A 224 -1.17 -9.48 13.34
CA ALA A 224 0.04 -9.48 12.51
C ALA A 224 -0.06 -8.62 11.24
N TYR A 225 -1.28 -8.19 10.85
CA TYR A 225 -1.49 -7.31 9.71
C TYR A 225 -1.35 -5.83 10.07
N ILE A 226 -1.34 -5.49 11.35
CA ILE A 226 -0.98 -4.16 11.85
C ILE A 226 0.50 -4.14 12.26
N LEU A 227 0.92 -5.18 12.99
CA LEU A 227 2.32 -5.39 13.38
C LEU A 227 3.04 -6.15 12.27
N THR A 228 3.20 -5.49 11.13
CA THR A 228 3.65 -6.10 9.87
C THR A 228 5.07 -6.68 9.96
N GLY A 229 5.88 -6.23 10.92
CA GLY A 229 7.22 -6.74 11.18
C GLY A 229 7.30 -8.20 11.66
N ARG A 230 6.15 -8.83 11.99
CA ARG A 230 6.07 -10.26 12.36
C ARG A 230 5.19 -11.06 11.40
N SER A 231 4.95 -10.53 10.21
CA SER A 231 4.09 -11.17 9.20
C SER A 231 4.70 -12.47 8.67
N ASP A 232 6.02 -12.52 8.50
CA ASP A 232 6.76 -13.72 8.16
C ASP A 232 6.61 -14.83 9.23
N GLU A 233 6.82 -14.52 10.50
CA GLU A 233 6.61 -15.47 11.60
C GLU A 233 5.16 -15.98 11.65
N TYR A 234 4.19 -15.11 11.38
CA TYR A 234 2.78 -15.45 11.34
C TYR A 234 2.44 -16.43 10.21
N LEU A 235 3.05 -16.24 9.04
CA LEU A 235 2.89 -17.11 7.87
C LEU A 235 3.67 -18.43 8.05
N TYR A 236 4.87 -18.39 8.64
CA TYR A 236 5.66 -19.56 9.00
C TYR A 236 4.89 -20.50 9.94
N ARG A 237 4.28 -19.97 11.00
CA ARG A 237 3.47 -20.77 11.95
C ARG A 237 2.25 -21.44 11.30
N ARG A 238 1.87 -21.02 10.10
CA ARG A 238 0.78 -21.59 9.30
C ARG A 238 1.26 -22.54 8.20
N GLY A 239 2.57 -22.74 8.07
CA GLY A 239 3.17 -23.53 7.00
C GLY A 239 3.03 -22.89 5.63
N ILE A 240 2.85 -21.56 5.56
CA ILE A 240 2.79 -20.82 4.29
C ILE A 240 4.19 -20.36 3.86
N LEU A 241 5.09 -20.15 4.81
CA LEU A 241 6.51 -19.92 4.56
C LEU A 241 7.31 -21.09 5.19
N PRO A 242 8.45 -21.49 4.58
CA PRO A 242 9.27 -22.60 5.04
C PRO A 242 10.08 -22.29 6.31
#